data_AF-A0A348B684-F1
#
_entry.id   AF-A0A348B684-F1
#
_cell.length_a   1.000
_cell.length_b   1.000
_cell.length_c   1.000
_cell.angle_alpha   90.00
_cell.angle_beta   90.00
_cell.angle_gamma   90.00
#
_symmetry.space_group_name_H-M   'P 1'
#
loop_
_entity.id
_entity.type
_entity.pdbx_description
1 polymer ?
#
loop_
_entity_poly.entity_id
_entity_poly.type
_entity_poly.pdbx_seq_one_letter_code
_entity_poly.pdbx_strand_id
1 'polypeptide(L)'
;MNTDLTPLQKSILLHLYRYGPDDPWYMARRLNGESGWFPNLDPEEVELACRRLQDAGLIQRVKHPPKMSPTSSVKPWLKVKAKDGSPRGRYYQLTKEGRRIVAHLRSS
;
A
#
# COMPACT_ATOMS: atom_id res chain seq x y z
N MET A 1 -1.24 24.05 1.92
CA MET A 1 -2.12 22.85 1.90
C MET A 1 -1.98 22.16 3.25
N ASN A 2 -2.89 22.44 4.19
CA ASN A 2 -2.94 21.72 5.46
C ASN A 2 -3.56 20.35 5.20
N THR A 3 -2.72 19.37 4.90
CA THR A 3 -3.19 17.99 4.77
C THR A 3 -3.14 17.40 6.19
N ASP A 4 -4.23 17.54 6.93
CA ASP A 4 -4.39 16.90 8.26
C ASP A 4 -4.46 15.38 8.06
N LEU A 5 -3.30 14.76 7.89
CA LEU A 5 -3.17 13.32 7.75
C LEU A 5 -3.07 12.70 9.14
N THR A 6 -3.94 11.71 9.37
CA THR A 6 -3.86 10.86 10.58
C THR A 6 -2.54 10.09 10.62
N PRO A 7 -2.07 9.66 11.81
CA PRO A 7 -0.87 8.84 11.93
C PRO A 7 -0.90 7.58 11.05
N LEU A 8 -2.06 6.92 10.95
CA LEU A 8 -2.26 5.74 10.11
C LEU A 8 -2.04 6.06 8.62
N GLN A 9 -2.62 7.16 8.14
CA GLN A 9 -2.46 7.59 6.74
C GLN A 9 -1.01 7.95 6.42
N LYS A 10 -0.30 8.63 7.33
CA LYS A 10 1.14 8.91 7.18
C LYS A 10 1.94 7.62 7.08
N SER A 11 1.64 6.64 7.94
CA SER A 11 2.29 5.32 7.94
C SER A 11 2.05 4.56 6.62
N ILE A 12 0.82 4.55 6.09
CA ILE A 12 0.49 3.97 4.78
C ILE A 12 1.30 4.62 3.66
N LEU A 13 1.36 5.96 3.63
CA LEU A 13 2.09 6.69 2.60
C LEU A 13 3.60 6.36 2.65
N LEU A 14 4.19 6.29 3.85
CA LEU A 14 5.59 5.92 4.05
C LEU A 14 5.86 4.46 3.63
N HIS A 15 4.96 3.54 3.97
CA HIS A 15 5.04 2.13 3.58
C HIS A 15 5.06 1.96 2.06
N LEU A 16 4.10 2.59 1.37
CA LEU A 16 4.01 2.54 -0.09
C LEU A 16 5.21 3.23 -0.77
N TYR A 17 5.78 4.25 -0.14
CA TYR A 17 6.99 4.91 -0.63
C TYR A 17 8.22 3.99 -0.53
N ARG A 18 8.36 3.28 0.60
CA ARG A 18 9.51 2.41 0.87
C ARG A 18 9.46 1.08 0.13
N TYR A 19 8.31 0.43 0.12
CA TYR A 19 8.16 -0.95 -0.37
C TYR A 19 7.46 -1.04 -1.73
N GLY A 20 6.86 0.05 -2.20
CA GLY A 20 6.07 0.07 -3.42
C GLY A 20 4.62 -0.39 -3.21
N PRO A 21 3.90 -0.70 -4.29
CA PRO A 21 2.46 -0.93 -4.20
C PRO A 21 2.09 -2.18 -3.42
N ASP A 22 1.16 -2.02 -2.49
CA ASP A 22 0.77 -3.08 -1.56
C ASP A 22 -0.76 -3.11 -1.37
N ASP A 23 -1.25 -4.20 -0.81
CA ASP A 23 -2.67 -4.41 -0.53
C ASP A 23 -3.00 -4.09 0.95
N PRO A 24 -4.18 -3.53 1.26
CA PRO A 24 -4.56 -3.14 2.63
C PRO A 24 -4.45 -4.25 3.67
N TRP A 25 -4.79 -5.49 3.29
CA TRP A 25 -4.73 -6.63 4.19
C TRP A 25 -3.28 -6.99 4.54
N TYR A 26 -2.34 -6.88 3.60
CA TYR A 26 -0.92 -7.02 3.90
C TYR A 26 -0.36 -5.81 4.65
N MET A 27 -0.78 -4.58 4.31
CA MET A 27 -0.38 -3.36 5.02
C MET A 27 -0.77 -3.41 6.49
N ALA A 28 -1.98 -3.86 6.83
CA ALA A 28 -2.44 -4.01 8.23
C ALA A 28 -1.52 -4.91 9.09
N ARG A 29 -0.76 -5.81 8.45
CA ARG A 29 0.20 -6.72 9.11
C ARG A 29 1.64 -6.21 9.10
N ARG A 30 1.97 -5.25 8.23
CA ARG A 30 3.34 -4.77 8.00
C ARG A 30 3.59 -3.37 8.55
N LEU A 31 2.53 -2.57 8.67
CA LEU A 31 2.59 -1.24 9.27
C LEU A 31 3.07 -1.36 10.73
N ASN A 32 3.96 -0.46 11.14
CA ASN A 32 4.59 -0.35 12.48
C ASN A 32 5.77 -1.28 12.80
N GLY A 33 6.31 -2.04 11.84
CA GLY A 33 7.68 -2.60 11.96
C GLY A 33 7.92 -3.67 13.02
N GLU A 34 6.93 -4.03 13.84
CA GLU A 34 6.99 -5.22 14.68
C GLU A 34 6.63 -6.44 13.83
N SER A 35 7.63 -7.30 13.62
CA SER A 35 7.50 -8.61 12.98
C SER A 35 6.70 -9.55 13.89
N GLY A 36 5.38 -9.36 13.96
CA GLY A 36 4.43 -10.20 14.67
C GLY A 36 3.49 -10.96 13.73
N TRP A 37 3.06 -12.15 14.16
CA TRP A 37 2.13 -13.02 13.42
C TRP A 37 0.68 -12.48 13.40
N PHE A 38 0.36 -11.51 14.27
CA PHE A 38 -0.97 -10.93 14.43
C PHE A 38 -1.05 -9.51 13.84
N PRO A 39 -2.13 -9.15 13.12
CA PRO A 39 -2.34 -7.80 12.64
C PRO A 39 -2.54 -6.86 13.85
N ASN A 40 -1.69 -5.84 13.97
CA ASN A 40 -1.81 -4.81 15.01
C ASN A 40 -2.91 -3.79 14.69
N LEU A 41 -3.42 -3.80 13.45
CA LEU A 41 -4.42 -2.87 12.95
C LEU A 41 -5.58 -3.64 12.33
N ASP A 42 -6.80 -3.11 12.49
CA ASP A 42 -7.97 -3.63 11.82
C ASP A 42 -7.83 -3.45 10.29
N PRO A 43 -7.90 -4.53 9.48
CA PRO A 43 -7.89 -4.42 8.03
C PRO A 43 -8.93 -3.45 7.47
N GLU A 44 -10.10 -3.32 8.11
CA GLU A 44 -11.16 -2.40 7.67
C GLU A 44 -10.75 -0.93 7.85
N GLU A 45 -10.08 -0.60 8.97
CA GLU A 45 -9.55 0.74 9.21
C GLU A 45 -8.46 1.11 8.20
N VAL A 46 -7.58 0.17 7.87
CA VAL A 46 -6.54 0.36 6.86
C VAL A 46 -7.17 0.56 5.48
N GLU A 47 -8.21 -0.21 5.13
CA GLU A 47 -8.92 -0.02 3.87
C GLU A 47 -9.62 1.35 3.81
N LEU A 48 -10.28 1.76 4.89
CA LEU A 48 -10.92 3.09 4.97
C LEU A 48 -9.89 4.21 4.84
N ALA A 49 -8.73 4.09 5.48
CA ALA A 49 -7.63 5.03 5.35
C ALA A 49 -7.11 5.09 3.91
N CYS A 50 -6.99 3.94 3.23
CA CYS A 50 -6.62 3.88 1.82
C CYS A 50 -7.66 4.55 0.91
N ARG A 51 -8.96 4.35 1.17
CA ARG A 51 -10.03 5.04 0.43
C ARG A 51 -9.93 6.57 0.59
N ARG A 52 -9.77 7.06 1.82
CA ARG A 52 -9.59 8.51 2.08
C ARG A 52 -8.35 9.09 1.38
N LEU A 53 -7.23 8.37 1.38
CA LEU A 53 -6.02 8.77 0.67
C LEU A 53 -6.20 8.75 -0.86
N GLN A 54 -7.03 7.82 -1.36
CA GLN A 54 -7.38 7.74 -2.76
C GLN A 54 -8.27 8.91 -3.19
N ASP A 55 -9.28 9.24 -2.39
CA ASP A 55 -10.16 10.39 -2.63
C ASP A 55 -9.39 11.71 -2.59
N ALA A 56 -8.35 11.80 -1.74
CA ALA A 56 -7.41 12.91 -1.70
C ALA A 56 -6.40 12.94 -2.88
N GLY A 57 -6.43 11.96 -3.79
CA GLY A 57 -5.54 11.87 -4.93
C GLY A 57 -4.08 11.54 -4.59
N LEU A 58 -3.79 11.09 -3.35
CA LEU A 58 -2.43 10.78 -2.89
C LEU A 58 -2.02 9.35 -3.25
N ILE A 59 -2.98 8.43 -3.31
CA ILE A 59 -2.78 7.06 -3.78
C ILE A 59 -3.80 6.70 -4.84
N GLN A 60 -3.53 5.66 -5.63
CA GLN A 60 -4.46 5.15 -6.63
C GLN A 60 -4.48 3.62 -6.62
N ARG A 61 -5.64 3.04 -6.91
CA ARG A 61 -5.79 1.59 -7.10
C ARG A 61 -5.12 1.16 -8.39
N VAL A 62 -4.41 0.04 -8.35
CA VAL A 62 -3.82 -0.61 -9.53
C VAL A 62 -4.27 -2.06 -9.62
N LYS A 63 -4.58 -2.49 -10.85
CA LYS A 63 -5.06 -3.85 -11.14
C LYS A 63 -3.97 -4.91 -10.96
N HIS A 64 -2.71 -4.50 -11.05
CA HIS A 64 -1.54 -5.35 -10.86
C HIS A 64 -0.50 -4.56 -10.07
N PRO A 65 0.30 -5.20 -9.19
CA PRO A 65 1.54 -4.56 -8.75
C PRO A 65 2.32 -4.17 -10.01
N PRO A 66 2.91 -2.96 -10.07
CA PRO A 66 3.69 -2.55 -11.23
C PRO A 66 4.72 -3.64 -11.50
N LYS A 67 4.81 -4.05 -12.76
CA LYS A 67 5.75 -5.06 -13.22
C LYS A 67 7.18 -4.55 -12.94
N MET A 68 7.69 -4.73 -11.73
CA MET A 68 9.07 -5.14 -11.59
C MET A 68 9.07 -6.58 -12.09
N SER A 69 9.23 -6.73 -13.40
CA SER A 69 9.38 -8.02 -14.07
C SER A 69 10.34 -8.87 -13.24
N PRO A 70 9.87 -9.93 -12.59
CA PRO A 70 10.79 -10.82 -11.94
C PRO A 70 11.30 -11.75 -13.05
N THR A 71 12.55 -11.52 -13.44
CA THR A 71 13.31 -12.36 -14.36
C THR A 71 13.19 -13.83 -13.92
N SER A 72 12.68 -14.68 -14.82
CA SER A 72 12.67 -16.18 -14.90
C SER A 72 12.64 -17.08 -13.65
N SER A 73 12.79 -16.59 -12.42
CA SER A 73 13.05 -17.34 -11.19
C SER A 73 11.90 -17.25 -10.18
N VAL A 74 10.72 -16.77 -10.57
CA VAL A 74 9.52 -16.85 -9.72
C VAL A 74 8.89 -18.21 -9.85
N LYS A 75 8.77 -18.89 -8.70
CA LYS A 75 8.24 -20.25 -8.58
C LYS A 75 6.84 -20.35 -9.22
N PRO A 76 6.55 -21.40 -10.03
CA PRO A 76 5.30 -21.52 -10.79
C PRO A 76 4.03 -21.40 -9.94
N TRP A 77 4.02 -21.89 -8.70
CA TRP A 77 2.86 -21.84 -7.81
C TRP A 77 2.43 -20.41 -7.41
N LEU A 78 3.36 -19.45 -7.40
CA LEU A 78 3.05 -18.02 -7.22
C LEU A 78 2.34 -17.43 -8.44
N LYS A 79 2.62 -17.94 -9.65
CA LYS A 79 1.93 -17.56 -10.89
C LYS A 79 0.52 -18.17 -10.97
N VAL A 80 0.31 -19.35 -10.39
CA VAL A 80 -1.01 -20.00 -10.30
C VAL A 80 -1.93 -19.22 -9.36
N LYS A 81 -1.44 -18.80 -8.18
CA LYS A 81 -2.22 -17.94 -7.25
C LYS A 81 -2.62 -16.57 -7.84
N ALA A 82 -1.94 -16.09 -8.88
CA ALA A 82 -2.31 -14.87 -9.59
C ALA A 82 -3.51 -15.06 -10.54
N LYS A 83 -3.85 -16.30 -10.92
CA LYS A 83 -5.00 -16.64 -11.77
C LYS A 83 -6.30 -16.84 -10.99
N ASP A 84 -6.22 -17.20 -9.71
CA ASP A 84 -7.40 -17.52 -8.90
C ASP A 84 -8.05 -16.28 -8.26
N GLY A 85 -8.85 -15.57 -9.07
CA GLY A 85 -10.18 -15.13 -8.66
C GLY A 85 -10.37 -14.08 -7.56
N SER A 86 -9.34 -13.39 -7.07
CA SER A 86 -9.59 -12.31 -6.10
C SER A 86 -10.08 -11.01 -6.76
N PRO A 87 -11.01 -10.27 -6.12
CA PRO A 87 -11.64 -9.08 -6.71
C PRO A 87 -10.58 -8.10 -7.22
N ARG A 88 -10.71 -7.74 -8.49
CA ARG A 88 -9.74 -6.94 -9.27
C ARG A 88 -9.49 -5.58 -8.59
N GLY A 89 -8.24 -5.25 -8.27
CA GLY A 89 -7.83 -3.89 -7.85
C GLY A 89 -7.45 -3.68 -6.38
N ARG A 90 -6.88 -4.69 -5.71
CA ARG A 90 -6.51 -4.64 -4.28
C ARG A 90 -5.24 -3.85 -3.94
N TYR A 91 -4.41 -3.49 -4.92
CA TYR A 91 -3.14 -2.82 -4.65
C TYR A 91 -3.29 -1.31 -4.75
N TYR A 92 -2.68 -0.59 -3.82
CA TYR A 92 -2.58 0.86 -3.82
C TYR A 92 -1.15 1.28 -4.16
N GLN A 93 -1.00 2.32 -4.97
CA GLN A 93 0.30 2.93 -5.25
C GLN A 93 0.27 4.45 -5.05
N LEU A 94 1.42 5.04 -4.74
CA LEU A 94 1.56 6.49 -4.64
C LEU A 94 1.42 7.19 -5.99
N THR A 95 0.65 8.27 -6.00
CA THR A 95 0.61 9.22 -7.12
C THR A 95 1.85 10.13 -7.10
N LYS A 96 1.94 11.05 -8.06
CA LYS A 96 3.00 12.10 -8.03
C LYS A 96 2.82 13.01 -6.81
N GLU A 97 1.59 13.39 -6.50
CA GLU A 97 1.26 14.22 -5.33
C GLU A 97 1.53 13.47 -4.02
N GLY A 98 1.15 12.19 -3.92
CA GLY A 98 1.48 11.37 -2.76
C GLY A 98 2.99 11.32 -2.47
N ARG A 99 3.82 11.19 -3.51
CA ARG A 99 5.28 11.23 -3.36
C ARG A 99 5.80 12.58 -2.85
N ARG A 100 5.21 13.70 -3.30
CA ARG A 100 5.56 15.05 -2.83
C ARG A 100 5.23 15.22 -1.35
N ILE A 101 4.07 14.74 -0.90
CA ILE A 101 3.67 14.78 0.51
C ILE A 101 4.61 13.92 1.36
N VAL A 102 4.94 12.70 0.93
CA VAL A 102 5.89 11.85 1.64
C VAL A 102 7.27 12.50 1.75
N ALA A 103 7.74 13.18 0.71
CA ALA A 103 9.01 13.89 0.76
C ALA A 103 9.01 14.98 1.85
N HIS A 104 7.90 15.72 2.01
CA HIS A 104 7.75 16.70 3.10
C HIS A 104 7.72 16.01 4.47
N LEU A 105 6.98 14.90 4.61
CA LEU A 105 6.90 14.13 5.85
C LEU A 105 8.25 13.55 6.31
N ARG A 106 9.17 13.24 5.39
CA ARG A 106 10.52 12.78 5.71
C ARG A 106 11.48 13.91 6.10
N SER A 107 11.13 15.15 5.76
CA SER A 107 11.97 16.34 5.97
C SER A 107 11.54 17.14 7.20
N SER A 108 10.43 16.74 7.84
CA SER A 108 9.89 17.29 9.09
C SER A 108 10.22 16.36 10.24
#